data_AF-W4FF13-F1
#
_entry.id   AF-W4FF13-F1
#
_cell.length_a   1.000
_cell.length_b   1.000
_cell.length_c   1.000
_cell.angle_alpha   90.00
_cell.angle_beta   90.00
_cell.angle_gamma   90.00
#
_symmetry.space_group_name_H-M   'P 1'
#
loop_
_entity.id
_entity.type
_entity.pdbx_description
1 polymer ?
#
loop_
_entity_poly.entity_id
_entity_poly.type
_entity_poly.pdbx_seq_one_letter_code
_entity_poly.pdbx_strand_id
1 'polypeptide(L)'
;MGYIGISHSLRGIHPKRRTANGSLEASDLERNANVSSDRVIVDNFFGRVCSLWRVSCATYTWSERNYSAIQRVTFALTNFRLSLLPLCHDDEDFYGRVLARYQRMANEKKRKRQETQRRYRLNRQERAAMDAVRVMRF
;
A
#
# COMPACT_ATOMS: atom_id res chain seq x y z
N MET A 1 3.51 4.83 -9.01
CA MET A 1 4.42 5.97 -9.16
C MET A 1 4.28 6.83 -7.92
N GLY A 2 5.20 6.72 -6.96
CA GLY A 2 5.17 7.55 -5.74
C GLY A 2 5.83 8.89 -6.01
N TYR A 3 5.24 9.98 -5.51
CA TYR A 3 5.79 11.33 -5.61
C TYR A 3 7.18 11.41 -4.96
N ILE A 4 8.19 11.87 -5.72
CA ILE A 4 9.60 12.04 -5.28
C ILE A 4 9.91 13.54 -5.12
N GLY A 5 8.92 14.32 -4.66
CA GLY A 5 9.05 15.77 -4.57
C GLY A 5 10.29 16.23 -3.80
N ILE A 6 10.98 17.21 -4.39
CA ILE A 6 12.00 18.08 -3.79
C ILE A 6 13.37 17.47 -3.43
N SER A 7 13.68 16.22 -3.80
CA SER A 7 15.00 15.62 -3.49
C SER A 7 16.21 16.40 -4.05
N HIS A 8 16.03 17.27 -5.05
CA HIS A 8 17.09 18.17 -5.55
C HIS A 8 17.33 19.40 -4.66
N SER A 9 16.39 19.71 -3.75
CA SER A 9 16.43 20.90 -2.89
C SER A 9 16.51 20.55 -1.40
N LEU A 10 16.02 19.37 -0.99
CA LEU A 10 16.12 18.87 0.38
C LEU A 10 16.59 17.42 0.41
N ARG A 11 17.52 17.11 1.33
CA ARG A 11 17.99 15.75 1.58
C ARG A 11 16.89 14.94 2.28
N GLY A 12 16.20 14.09 1.53
CA GLY A 12 15.21 13.16 2.06
C GLY A 12 15.82 11.82 2.51
N ILE A 13 15.34 11.28 3.64
CA ILE A 13 15.67 9.91 4.06
C ILE A 13 14.71 8.97 3.35
N HIS A 14 15.20 8.29 2.32
CA HIS A 14 14.41 7.35 1.52
C HIS A 14 14.96 5.92 1.60
N PRO A 15 14.07 4.90 1.64
CA PRO A 15 14.47 3.52 1.44
C PRO A 15 15.20 3.36 0.10
N LYS A 16 16.28 2.58 0.08
CA LYS A 16 17.02 2.24 -1.13
C LYS A 16 16.13 1.33 -1.97
N ARG A 17 15.85 1.74 -3.20
CA ARG A 17 15.07 0.91 -4.12
C ARG A 17 15.99 -0.10 -4.80
N ARG A 18 15.49 -1.33 -4.95
CA ARG A 18 16.14 -2.34 -5.78
C ARG A 18 16.27 -1.83 -7.22
N THR A 19 17.42 -2.04 -7.85
CA THR A 19 17.62 -1.77 -9.28
C THR A 19 16.90 -2.83 -10.13
N ALA A 20 16.61 -2.54 -11.40
CA ALA A 20 15.77 -3.39 -12.24
C ALA A 20 16.20 -4.87 -12.26
N ASN A 21 17.52 -5.14 -12.21
CA ASN A 21 18.10 -6.48 -12.22
C ASN A 21 19.00 -6.79 -11.01
N GLY A 22 19.12 -5.90 -10.02
CA GLY A 22 19.99 -6.12 -8.85
C GLY A 22 19.23 -6.63 -7.63
N SER A 23 19.97 -7.05 -6.60
CA SER A 23 19.44 -7.31 -5.26
C SER A 23 19.76 -6.14 -4.33
N LEU A 24 19.00 -6.01 -3.23
CA LEU A 24 19.44 -5.21 -2.08
C LEU A 24 20.40 -6.06 -1.25
N GLU A 25 21.45 -5.44 -0.70
CA GLU A 25 22.30 -6.10 0.28
C GLU A 25 21.60 -6.19 1.64
N ALA A 26 22.11 -7.04 2.54
CA ALA A 26 21.56 -7.19 3.88
C ALA A 26 21.55 -5.86 4.66
N SER A 27 22.62 -5.07 4.53
CA SER A 27 22.75 -3.73 5.12
C SER A 27 21.70 -2.75 4.58
N ASP A 28 21.41 -2.82 3.28
CA ASP A 28 20.37 -2.00 2.66
C ASP A 28 18.96 -2.39 3.14
N LEU A 29 18.72 -3.69 3.33
CA LEU A 29 17.45 -4.20 3.85
C LEU A 29 17.22 -3.74 5.29
N GLU A 30 18.24 -3.84 6.14
CA GLU A 30 18.19 -3.39 7.53
C GLU A 30 17.94 -1.87 7.61
N ARG A 31 18.70 -1.08 6.83
CA ARG A 31 18.48 0.37 6.74
C ARG A 31 17.06 0.71 6.29
N ASN A 32 16.55 -0.01 5.29
CA ASN A 32 15.19 0.21 4.79
C ASN A 32 14.14 -0.17 5.83
N ALA A 33 14.36 -1.23 6.62
CA ALA A 33 13.47 -1.63 7.69
C ALA A 33 13.38 -0.54 8.77
N ASN A 34 14.52 0.00 9.20
CA ASN A 34 14.57 1.08 10.19
C ASN A 34 13.87 2.35 9.68
N VAL A 35 14.18 2.78 8.44
CA VAL A 35 13.52 3.92 7.81
C VAL A 35 12.00 3.70 7.66
N SER A 36 11.57 2.47 7.36
CA SER A 36 10.15 2.15 7.25
C SER A 36 9.46 2.15 8.61
N SER A 37 10.13 1.64 9.65
CA SER A 37 9.64 1.65 11.04
C SER A 37 9.39 3.09 11.53
N ASP A 38 10.37 3.97 11.37
CA ASP A 38 10.23 5.38 11.77
C ASP A 38 9.14 6.08 10.96
N ARG A 39 9.06 5.77 9.65
CA ARG A 39 8.07 6.35 8.75
C ARG A 39 6.64 5.98 9.15
N VAL A 40 6.39 4.77 9.63
CA VAL A 40 5.04 4.35 10.04
C VAL A 40 4.47 5.28 11.11
N ILE A 41 5.27 5.71 12.08
CA ILE A 41 4.84 6.64 13.14
C ILE A 41 4.39 7.98 12.52
N VAL A 42 5.18 8.51 11.59
CA VAL A 42 4.88 9.76 10.88
C VAL A 42 3.62 9.62 10.03
N ASP A 43 3.53 8.55 9.23
CA ASP A 43 2.40 8.29 8.34
C ASP A 43 1.10 8.10 9.15
N ASN A 44 1.16 7.44 10.31
CA ASN A 44 0.01 7.27 11.21
C ASN A 44 -0.43 8.60 11.84
N PHE A 45 0.51 9.42 12.30
CA PHE A 45 0.21 10.74 12.85
C PHE A 45 -0.47 11.62 11.82
N PHE A 46 0.13 11.76 10.64
CA PHE A 46 -0.44 12.56 9.55
C PHE A 46 -1.73 11.96 9.00
N GLY A 47 -1.92 10.63 9.03
CA GLY A 47 -3.18 9.98 8.71
C GLY A 47 -4.33 10.42 9.61
N ARG A 48 -4.08 10.56 10.92
CA ARG A 48 -5.05 11.11 11.89
C ARG A 48 -5.30 12.60 11.66
N VAL A 49 -4.26 13.39 11.39
CA VAL A 49 -4.39 14.81 11.01
C VAL A 49 -5.25 14.97 9.77
N CYS A 50 -4.97 14.22 8.69
CA CYS A 50 -5.73 14.27 7.44
C CYS A 50 -7.20 13.87 7.63
N SER A 51 -7.48 12.92 8.51
CA SER A 51 -8.86 12.53 8.83
C SER A 51 -9.62 13.67 9.50
N LEU A 52 -9.03 14.34 10.48
CA LEU A 52 -9.61 15.51 11.13
C LEU A 52 -9.74 16.71 10.17
N TRP A 53 -8.71 16.93 9.34
CA TRP A 53 -8.73 17.95 8.31
C TRP A 53 -9.89 17.77 7.33
N ARG A 54 -10.18 16.52 6.93
CA ARG A 54 -11.32 16.19 6.07
C ARG A 54 -12.65 16.55 6.72
N VAL A 55 -12.79 16.35 8.04
CA VAL A 55 -13.98 16.78 8.78
C VAL A 55 -14.08 18.30 8.77
N SER A 56 -12.99 19.01 9.07
CA SER A 56 -12.98 20.47 9.06
C SER A 56 -13.34 21.06 7.69
N CYS A 57 -12.86 20.46 6.60
CA CYS A 57 -13.22 20.86 5.24
C CYS A 57 -14.70 20.65 4.92
N ALA A 58 -15.36 19.66 5.52
CA ALA A 58 -16.79 19.40 5.32
C ALA A 58 -17.68 20.33 6.18
N THR A 59 -17.18 20.81 7.32
CA THR A 59 -17.96 21.60 8.28
C THR A 59 -17.80 23.11 8.10
N TYR A 60 -16.59 23.58 7.74
CA TYR A 60 -16.28 25.00 7.71
C TYR A 60 -15.98 25.49 6.29
N THR A 61 -16.50 26.67 5.95
CA THR A 61 -16.14 27.37 4.71
C THR A 61 -14.69 27.84 4.77
N TRP A 62 -13.96 27.62 3.69
CA TRP A 62 -12.55 27.97 3.60
C TRP A 62 -12.36 29.49 3.66
N SER A 63 -11.54 29.96 4.61
CA SER A 63 -11.09 31.34 4.67
C SER A 63 -9.70 31.39 5.29
N GLU A 64 -8.88 32.36 4.87
CA GLU A 64 -7.54 32.56 5.40
C GLU A 64 -7.55 32.82 6.91
N ARG A 65 -8.58 33.55 7.40
CA ARG A 65 -8.79 33.83 8.82
C ARG A 65 -9.02 32.56 9.64
N ASN A 66 -9.71 31.57 9.08
CA ASN A 66 -10.03 30.33 9.78
C ASN A 66 -8.97 29.25 9.62
N TYR A 67 -8.10 29.34 8.59
CA TYR A 67 -7.08 28.32 8.30
C TYR A 67 -6.18 28.04 9.51
N SER A 68 -5.60 29.09 10.10
CA SER A 68 -4.69 28.96 11.24
C SER A 68 -5.38 28.35 12.47
N ALA A 69 -6.64 28.72 12.71
CA ALA A 69 -7.41 28.17 13.82
C ALA A 69 -7.73 26.68 13.59
N ILE A 70 -8.21 26.33 12.40
CA ILE A 70 -8.50 24.94 12.01
C ILE A 70 -7.24 24.09 12.10
N GLN A 71 -6.11 24.58 11.58
CA GLN A 71 -4.83 23.88 11.66
C GLN A 71 -4.43 23.63 13.12
N ARG A 72 -4.36 24.68 13.96
CA ARG A 72 -3.97 24.54 15.37
C ARG A 72 -4.87 23.57 16.13
N VAL A 73 -6.19 23.66 15.93
CA VAL A 73 -7.16 22.76 16.57
C VAL A 73 -6.99 21.31 16.07
N THR A 74 -6.79 21.11 14.76
CA THR A 74 -6.56 19.78 14.18
C THR A 74 -5.34 19.10 14.80
N PHE A 75 -4.22 19.83 14.91
CA PHE A 75 -3.01 19.30 15.54
C PHE A 75 -3.16 19.10 17.05
N ALA A 76 -3.81 20.03 17.77
CA ALA A 76 -4.07 19.88 19.20
C ALA A 76 -4.95 18.66 19.51
N LEU A 77 -6.03 18.46 18.75
CA LEU A 77 -6.90 17.29 18.87
C LEU A 77 -6.18 16.00 18.52
N THR A 78 -5.26 16.03 17.55
CA THR A 78 -4.43 14.87 17.21
C THR A 78 -3.52 14.51 18.37
N ASN A 79 -2.82 15.50 18.95
CA ASN A 79 -1.94 15.30 20.11
C ASN A 79 -2.71 14.76 21.32
N PHE A 80 -3.91 15.28 21.60
CA PHE A 80 -4.77 14.75 22.66
C PHE A 80 -5.23 13.32 22.37
N ARG A 81 -5.57 12.99 21.11
CA ARG A 81 -5.87 11.61 20.73
C ARG A 81 -4.67 10.69 20.93
N LEU A 82 -3.43 11.16 20.78
CA LEU A 82 -2.25 10.34 21.05
C LEU A 82 -2.12 9.94 22.52
N SER A 83 -2.53 10.81 23.46
CA SER A 83 -2.50 10.46 24.87
C SER A 83 -3.56 9.43 25.26
N LEU A 84 -4.62 9.28 24.46
CA LEU A 84 -5.69 8.30 24.70
C LEU A 84 -5.48 7.01 23.91
N LEU A 85 -5.01 7.12 22.67
CA LEU A 85 -4.87 6.04 21.70
C LEU A 85 -3.46 6.12 21.11
N PRO A 86 -2.48 5.39 21.67
CA PRO A 86 -1.11 5.37 21.14
C PRO A 86 -1.08 4.99 19.65
N LEU A 87 -0.11 5.53 18.90
CA LEU A 87 -0.02 5.31 17.45
C LEU A 87 0.18 3.85 17.03
N CYS A 88 0.64 2.97 17.92
CA CYS A 88 0.97 1.58 17.59
C CYS A 88 -0.01 0.54 18.15
N HIS A 89 -0.88 0.87 19.11
CA HIS A 89 -1.62 -0.14 19.85
C HIS A 89 -2.89 -0.62 19.12
N ASP A 90 -3.71 0.30 18.59
CA ASP A 90 -4.91 -0.04 17.78
C ASP A 90 -4.57 -0.43 16.33
N ASP A 91 -3.32 -0.21 15.95
CA ASP A 91 -2.85 -0.35 14.59
C ASP A 91 -2.53 -1.80 14.25
N GLU A 92 -2.17 -2.64 15.22
CA GLU A 92 -1.84 -4.05 15.01
C GLU A 92 -3.02 -4.82 14.39
N ASP A 93 -4.23 -4.62 14.91
CA ASP A 93 -5.46 -5.20 14.36
C ASP A 93 -5.79 -4.65 12.96
N PHE A 94 -5.58 -3.35 12.76
CA PHE A 94 -5.81 -2.72 11.46
C PHE A 94 -4.82 -3.26 10.41
N TYR A 95 -3.53 -3.30 10.73
CA TYR A 95 -2.48 -3.86 9.87
C TYR A 95 -2.72 -5.35 9.62
N GLY A 96 -3.15 -6.11 10.64
CA GLY A 96 -3.56 -7.50 10.48
C GLY A 96 -4.69 -7.66 9.46
N ARG A 97 -5.75 -6.84 9.55
CA ARG A 97 -6.85 -6.83 8.57
C ARG A 97 -6.39 -6.45 7.16
N VAL A 98 -5.50 -5.47 7.04
CA VAL A 98 -4.93 -5.03 5.75
C VAL A 98 -4.06 -6.12 5.12
N LEU A 99 -3.17 -6.75 5.89
CA LEU A 99 -2.34 -7.87 5.44
C LEU A 99 -3.19 -9.07 5.00
N ALA A 100 -4.20 -9.42 5.80
CA ALA A 100 -5.15 -10.48 5.45
C ALA A 100 -5.90 -10.18 4.15
N ARG A 101 -6.23 -8.91 3.88
CA ARG A 101 -6.82 -8.48 2.60
C ARG A 101 -5.83 -8.67 1.44
N TYR A 102 -4.58 -8.23 1.59
CA TYR A 102 -3.57 -8.41 0.53
C TYR A 102 -3.29 -9.88 0.24
N GLN A 103 -3.24 -10.72 1.28
CA GLN A 103 -3.06 -12.16 1.12
C GLN A 103 -4.25 -12.79 0.39
N ARG A 104 -5.49 -12.39 0.71
CA ARG A 104 -6.69 -12.80 -0.03
C ARG A 104 -6.61 -12.41 -1.51
N MET A 105 -6.24 -11.17 -1.82
CA MET A 105 -6.08 -10.70 -3.20
C MET A 105 -5.00 -11.46 -3.97
N ALA A 106 -3.86 -11.74 -3.32
CA ALA A 106 -2.77 -12.52 -3.92
C ALA A 106 -3.22 -13.96 -4.22
N ASN A 107 -3.91 -14.59 -3.28
CA ASN A 107 -4.46 -15.95 -3.45
C ASN A 107 -5.51 -16.01 -4.55
N GLU A 108 -6.40 -15.02 -4.63
CA GLU A 108 -7.39 -14.94 -5.69
C GLU A 108 -6.73 -14.79 -7.07
N LYS A 109 -5.69 -13.95 -7.16
CA LYS A 109 -4.91 -13.78 -8.40
C LYS A 109 -4.19 -15.08 -8.79
N LYS A 110 -3.67 -15.84 -7.82
CA LYS A 110 -3.07 -17.16 -8.05
C LYS A 110 -4.12 -18.17 -8.54
N ARG A 111 -5.30 -18.21 -7.91
CA ARG A 111 -6.42 -19.09 -8.32
C ARG A 111 -6.87 -18.80 -9.75
N LYS A 112 -7.13 -17.53 -10.09
CA LYS A 112 -7.53 -17.13 -11.45
C LYS A 112 -6.48 -17.56 -12.49
N ARG A 113 -5.19 -17.37 -12.20
CA ARG A 113 -4.10 -17.83 -13.09
C ARG A 113 -4.11 -19.35 -13.27
N GLN A 114 -4.32 -20.12 -12.21
CA GLN A 114 -4.39 -21.58 -12.27
C GLN A 114 -5.60 -22.06 -13.10
N GLU A 115 -6.77 -21.44 -12.92
CA GLU A 115 -7.96 -21.73 -13.71
C GLU A 115 -7.77 -21.44 -15.20
N THR A 116 -7.18 -20.28 -15.54
CA THR A 116 -6.84 -19.95 -16.93
C THR A 116 -5.86 -20.96 -17.53
N GLN A 117 -4.81 -21.34 -16.82
CA GLN A 117 -3.85 -22.35 -17.27
C GLN A 117 -4.48 -23.74 -17.44
N ARG A 118 -5.38 -24.13 -16.53
CA ARG A 118 -6.12 -25.40 -16.64
C ARG A 118 -6.99 -25.41 -17.89
N ARG A 119 -7.77 -24.35 -18.12
CA ARG A 119 -8.64 -24.22 -19.28
C ARG A 119 -7.87 -24.19 -20.59
N TYR A 120 -6.73 -23.49 -20.63
CA TYR A 120 -5.83 -23.51 -21.78
C TYR A 120 -5.30 -24.91 -22.10
N ARG A 121 -4.89 -25.68 -21.08
CA ARG A 121 -4.41 -27.06 -21.24
C ARG A 121 -5.50 -27.98 -21.79
N LEU A 122 -6.73 -27.89 -21.27
CA LEU A 122 -7.87 -28.66 -21.76
C LEU A 122 -8.18 -28.34 -23.22
N ASN A 123 -8.34 -27.06 -23.57
CA ASN A 123 -8.62 -26.64 -24.94
C ASN A 123 -7.48 -26.99 -25.92
N ARG A 124 -6.24 -27.14 -25.43
CA ARG A 124 -5.10 -27.62 -26.24
C ARG A 124 -5.20 -29.12 -26.50
N GLN A 125 -5.56 -29.90 -25.48
CA GLN A 125 -5.78 -31.34 -25.61
C GLN A 125 -6.95 -31.65 -26.55
N GLU A 126 -8.07 -30.92 -26.44
CA GLU A 126 -9.21 -31.07 -27.33
C GLU A 126 -8.84 -30.78 -28.80
N ARG A 127 -8.07 -29.71 -29.05
CA ARG A 127 -7.57 -29.41 -30.40
C ARG A 127 -6.66 -30.51 -30.95
N ALA A 128 -5.71 -30.99 -30.15
CA ALA A 128 -4.83 -32.09 -30.54
C ALA A 128 -5.60 -33.40 -30.82
N ALA A 129 -6.64 -33.69 -30.04
CA ALA A 129 -7.50 -34.85 -30.25
C ALA A 129 -8.32 -34.73 -31.54
N MET A 130 -8.87 -33.55 -31.83
CA MET A 130 -9.60 -33.29 -33.07
C MET A 130 -8.69 -33.38 -34.31
N ASP A 131 -7.46 -32.89 -34.21
CA ASP A 131 -6.46 -33.02 -35.28
C ASP A 131 -6.07 -34.50 -35.49
N ALA A 132 -5.87 -35.27 -34.42
CA ALA A 132 -5.57 -36.70 -34.51
C ALA A 132 -6.72 -37.50 -35.16
N VAL A 133 -7.98 -37.20 -34.81
CA VAL A 133 -9.17 -37.81 -35.44
C VAL A 133 -9.29 -37.44 -36.92
N ARG A 134 -8.90 -36.22 -37.31
CA ARG A 134 -8.87 -35.80 -38.71
C ARG A 134 -7.79 -36.52 -39.52
N VAL A 135 -6.62 -36.76 -38.92
CA VAL A 135 -5.52 -37.53 -39.55
C VAL A 135 -5.86 -39.01 -39.71
N MET A 136 -6.61 -39.61 -38.77
CA MET A 136 -7.03 -41.03 -38.85
C MET A 136 -8.19 -41.30 -39.84
N ARG A 137 -8.83 -40.28 -40.41
CA ARG A 137 -9.95 -40.42 -41.36
C ARG A 137 -9.52 -40.41 -42.83
N PHE A 138 -8.22 -40.32 -43.10
CA PHE A 138 -7.57 -40.53 -44.39
C PHE A 138 -6.60 -41.70 -44.27
#